data_AF-A0AAQ3AT86-F1
#
_entry.id   AF-A0AAQ3AT86-F1
#
_cell.length_a   1.000
_cell.length_b   1.000
_cell.length_c   1.000
_cell.angle_alpha   90.00
_cell.angle_beta   90.00
_cell.angle_gamma   90.00
#
_symmetry.space_group_name_H-M   'P 1'
#
loop_
_entity.id
_entity.type
_entity.pdbx_description
1 polymer ?
#
loop_
_entity_poly.entity_id
_entity_poly.type
_entity_poly.pdbx_seq_one_letter_code
_entity_poly.pdbx_strand_id
1 'polypeptide(L)' 'MNALVGLEQIRRELLKQYTVGDIVPADDWSLEQSLDTAWNRAKIMDSFERLDRRKERLVKDALKGGE' A
#
# COMPACT_ATOMS: atom_id res chain seq x y z
N MET A 1 -16.02 14.23 -0.97
CA MET A 1 -14.61 13.88 -1.25
C MET A 1 -14.59 12.92 -2.43
N ASN A 2 -13.88 13.21 -3.52
CA ASN A 2 -13.78 12.30 -4.66
C ASN A 2 -13.18 10.96 -4.18
N ALA A 3 -13.80 9.83 -4.51
CA ALA A 3 -13.37 8.52 -4.01
C ALA A 3 -11.89 8.22 -4.35
N LEU A 4 -11.39 8.71 -5.49
CA LEU A 4 -9.98 8.60 -5.87
C LEU A 4 -9.07 9.43 -4.95
N VAL A 5 -9.48 10.64 -4.58
CA VAL A 5 -8.74 11.51 -3.64
C VAL A 5 -8.66 10.83 -2.26
N GLY A 6 -9.72 10.16 -1.82
CA GLY A 6 -9.71 9.38 -0.59
C GLY A 6 -8.71 8.21 -0.62
N LEU A 7 -8.59 7.50 -1.75
CA LEU A 7 -7.60 6.42 -1.90
C LEU A 7 -6.17 6.95 -1.88
N GLU A 8 -5.90 8.10 -2.50
CA GLU A 8 -4.58 8.73 -2.43
C GLU A 8 -4.21 9.15 -1.00
N GLN A 9 -5.18 9.67 -0.24
CA GLN A 9 -4.95 10.03 1.16
C GLN A 9 -4.59 8.80 1.99
N ILE A 10 -5.34 7.70 1.87
CA ILE A 10 -5.04 6.44 2.57
C ILE A 10 -3.65 5.91 2.16
N ARG A 11 -3.29 5.98 0.87
CA ARG A 11 -1.96 5.59 0.39
C ARG A 11 -0.85 6.42 1.05
N ARG A 12 -1.03 7.75 1.17
CA ARG A 12 -0.07 8.63 1.83
C ARG A 12 0.03 8.35 3.33
N GLU A 13 -1.09 8.06 3.99
CA GLU A 13 -1.12 7.69 5.40
C GLU A 13 -0.40 6.35 5.66
N LEU A 14 -0.59 5.35 4.79
CA LEU A 14 0.15 4.09 4.85
C LEU A 14 1.66 4.31 4.69
N LEU A 15 2.09 5.11 3.71
CA LEU A 15 3.52 5.40 3.49
C LEU A 15 4.17 6.13 4.67
N LYS A 16 3.41 6.92 5.45
CA LYS A 16 3.94 7.60 6.65
C LYS A 16 4.18 6.65 7.83
N GLN A 17 3.62 5.44 7.79
CA GLN A 17 3.77 4.46 8.87
C GLN A 17 5.09 3.69 8.79
N TYR A 18 5.80 3.77 7.67
CA TYR A 18 7.03 3.02 7.43
C TYR A 18 8.16 3.97 7.00
N THR A 19 9.35 3.71 7.52
CA THR A 19 10.60 4.28 7.04
C THR A 19 11.20 3.39 5.96
N VAL A 20 12.23 3.88 5.26
CA VAL A 20 13.00 3.06 4.31
C VAL A 20 13.62 1.84 5.00
N GLY A 21 14.10 2.01 6.24
CA GLY A 21 14.71 0.92 7.01
C GLY A 21 13.72 -0.17 7.41
N ASP A 22 12.43 0.12 7.45
CA ASP A 22 11.41 -0.90 7.79
C ASP A 22 11.09 -1.83 6.62
N ILE A 23 11.49 -1.49 5.39
CA ILE A 23 11.05 -2.19 4.16
C ILE A 23 12.20 -2.57 3.20
N VAL A 24 13.38 -1.96 3.34
CA VAL A 24 14.56 -2.22 2.48
C VAL A 24 15.62 -3.00 3.27
N PRO A 25 15.97 -4.22 2.83
CA PRO A 25 17.10 -4.97 3.39
C PRO A 25 18.42 -4.21 3.32
N ALA A 26 19.23 -4.31 4.39
CA ALA A 26 20.61 -3.82 4.42
C ALA A 26 21.61 -4.97 4.68
N ASP A 27 22.87 -4.77 4.30
CA ASP A 27 23.88 -5.83 4.22
C ASP A 27 24.27 -6.45 5.58
N ASP A 28 24.20 -5.68 6.67
CA ASP A 28 24.68 -6.08 8.00
C ASP A 28 23.56 -6.55 8.96
N TRP A 29 22.45 -7.05 8.43
CA TRP A 29 21.30 -7.41 9.25
C TRP A 29 21.33 -8.82 9.83
N SER A 30 20.81 -8.93 11.05
CA SER A 30 20.51 -10.23 11.65
C SER A 30 19.35 -10.91 10.90
N LEU A 31 19.20 -12.22 11.11
CA LEU A 31 18.04 -12.98 10.59
C LEU A 31 16.72 -12.38 11.10
N GLU A 32 16.67 -11.95 12.36
CA GLU A 32 15.49 -11.34 12.96
C GLU A 32 15.12 -10.02 12.28
N GLN A 33 16.09 -9.14 12.04
CA GLN A 33 15.88 -7.87 11.32
C GLN A 33 15.43 -8.10 9.88
N SER A 34 15.98 -9.12 9.22
CA SER A 34 15.59 -9.51 7.86
C SER A 34 14.14 -10.01 7.81
N LEU A 35 13.73 -10.82 8.79
CA LEU A 35 12.36 -11.33 8.90
C LEU A 35 11.36 -10.21 9.21
N ASP A 36 11.68 -9.31 10.13
CA ASP A 36 10.80 -8.19 10.48
C ASP A 36 10.60 -7.27 9.26
N THR A 37 11.67 -6.97 8.54
CA THR A 37 11.59 -6.15 7.32
C THR A 37 10.81 -6.84 6.21
N ALA A 38 11.03 -8.13 5.98
CA ALA A 38 10.27 -8.90 5.00
C ALA A 38 8.77 -8.89 5.35
N TRP A 39 8.44 -8.99 6.63
CA TRP A 39 7.08 -8.93 7.13
C TRP A 39 6.43 -7.55 6.94
N ASN A 40 7.15 -6.48 7.28
CA ASN A 40 6.69 -5.10 7.07
C ASN A 40 6.47 -4.80 5.58
N ARG A 41 7.39 -5.25 4.72
CA ARG A 41 7.25 -5.17 3.26
C ARG A 41 6.03 -5.94 2.75
N ALA A 42 5.77 -7.14 3.27
CA ALA A 42 4.59 -7.91 2.88
C ALA A 42 3.28 -7.21 3.27
N LYS A 43 3.21 -6.66 4.49
CA LYS A 43 2.03 -5.91 4.98
C LYS A 43 1.71 -4.68 4.14
N ILE A 44 2.73 -3.86 3.82
CA ILE A 44 2.50 -2.65 3.02
C ILE A 44 2.09 -3.01 1.59
N MET A 45 2.66 -4.08 1.02
CA MET A 45 2.27 -4.55 -0.32
C MET A 45 0.82 -5.04 -0.37
N ASP A 46 0.37 -5.87 0.58
CA ASP A 46 -1.04 -6.32 0.67
C ASP A 46 -1.98 -5.11 0.80
N SER A 47 -1.58 -4.11 1.58
CA SER A 47 -2.37 -2.88 1.74
C SER A 47 -2.50 -2.10 0.42
N PHE A 48 -1.42 -1.98 -0.36
CA PHE A 48 -1.46 -1.34 -1.67
C PHE A 48 -2.27 -2.15 -2.69
N GLU A 49 -2.15 -3.47 -2.73
CA GLU A 49 -2.98 -4.31 -3.62
C GLU A 49 -4.48 -4.17 -3.33
N ARG A 50 -4.87 -4.01 -2.05
CA ARG A 50 -6.26 -3.74 -1.68
C ARG A 50 -6.73 -2.37 -2.17
N LEU A 51 -5.87 -1.35 -2.11
CA LEU A 51 -6.17 -0.02 -2.64
C LEU A 51 -6.31 -0.04 -4.16
N ASP A 52 -5.43 -0.74 -4.87
CA ASP A 52 -5.48 -0.86 -6.33
C ASP A 52 -6.75 -1.59 -6.79
N ARG A 53 -7.11 -2.70 -6.14
CA ARG A 53 -8.40 -3.38 -6.38
C ARG A 53 -9.60 -2.47 -6.13
N ARG A 54 -9.53 -1.60 -5.11
CA ARG A 54 -10.61 -0.64 -4.83
C ARG A 54 -10.68 0.46 -5.89
N LYS A 55 -9.53 0.95 -6.36
CA LYS A 55 -9.44 1.89 -7.47
C LYS A 55 -10.04 1.30 -8.74
N GLU A 56 -9.69 0.05 -9.07
CA GLU A 56 -10.22 -0.65 -10.23
C GLU A 56 -11.75 -0.76 -10.20
N ARG A 57 -12.33 -1.13 -9.04
CA ARG A 57 -13.79 -1.17 -8.87
C ARG A 57 -14.45 0.18 -9.11
N LEU A 58 -13.91 1.25 -8.52
CA LEU A 58 -14.44 2.61 -8.73
C LEU A 58 -14.42 3.02 -10.20
N VAL A 59 -13.36 2.68 -10.93
CA VAL A 59 -13.28 2.94 -12.38
C VAL A 59 -14.34 2.14 -13.13
N LYS A 60 -14.49 0.84 -12.84
CA LYS A 60 -15.51 0.00 -13.46
C LYS A 60 -16.93 0.51 -13.18
N ASP A 61 -17.21 0.94 -11.96
CA ASP A 61 -18.53 1.44 -11.57
C ASP A 61 -18.83 2.78 -12.27
N ALA A 62 -17.83 3.68 -12.37
CA ALA A 62 -17.98 4.93 -13.11
C ALA A 62 -18.24 4.71 -14.61
N LEU A 63 -17.65 3.68 -15.22
CA LEU A 63 -17.91 3.31 -16.61
C LEU A 63 -19.31 2.69 -16.81
N LYS A 64 -19.84 2.00 -15.79
CA LYS A 64 -21.19 1.38 -15.84
C LYS A 64 -22.32 2.36 -15.55
N GLY A 65 -22.07 3.43 -14.80
CA GLY A 65 -23.06 4.46 -14.46
C GLY A 65 -23.18 5.59 -15.48
N GLY A 66 -22.60 5.44 -16.67
CA GLY A 66 -22.62 6.43 -17.75
C GLY A 66 -23.69 6.19 -18.83
N GLU A 67 -24.81 5.56 -18.46
CA GLU A 67 -26.06 5.51 -19.25
C GLU A 67 -27.07 6.55 -18.74
#